data_AF-A0A9E0LUF5-F1
#
_entry.id   AF-A0A9E0LUF5-F1
#
_cell.length_a   1.000
_cell.length_b   1.000
_cell.length_c   1.000
_cell.angle_alpha   90.00
_cell.angle_beta   90.00
_cell.angle_gamma   90.00
#
_symmetry.space_group_name_H-M   'P 1'
#
loop_
_entity.id
_entity.type
_entity.pdbx_description
1 polymer ?
#
loop_
_entity_poly.entity_id
_entity_poly.type
_entity_poly.pdbx_seq_one_letter_code
_entity_poly.pdbx_strand_id
1 'polypeptide(L)'
;MTATTLARSLDAKDLPIAAAWAFERALRLNELKPSDYVALAFIYFNAGDFGYAAHHHLPQEFVDPSDHLWKSTLERGMEIYPEASEIAFWMDFFASARHADPDASRRLTERLESSNDPLAGGFWGFAFLERQDLRRDADALLGECRKASSSRNRYVAGVLTTRLA
;
A
#
# COMPACT_ATOMS: atom_id res chain seq x y z
N MET A 1 2.38 0.87 -25.57
CA MET A 1 1.95 0.73 -24.16
C MET A 1 3.18 0.38 -23.34
N THR A 2 3.54 1.18 -22.34
CA THR A 2 4.72 0.90 -21.49
C THR A 2 4.43 -0.23 -20.51
N ALA A 3 5.47 -0.81 -19.89
CA ALA A 3 5.29 -1.85 -18.88
C ALA A 3 4.51 -1.31 -17.68
N THR A 4 4.78 -0.06 -17.26
CA THR A 4 4.05 0.62 -16.18
C THR A 4 2.56 0.85 -16.50
N THR A 5 2.20 1.23 -17.73
CA THR A 5 0.79 1.40 -18.11
C THR A 5 0.04 0.07 -18.07
N LEU A 6 0.66 -1.01 -18.56
CA LEU A 6 0.08 -2.35 -18.47
C LEU A 6 -0.11 -2.78 -17.02
N ALA A 7 0.93 -2.61 -16.18
CA ALA A 7 0.91 -2.98 -14.78
C ALA A 7 -0.24 -2.31 -14.01
N ARG A 8 -0.38 -0.99 -14.16
CA ARG A 8 -1.50 -0.23 -13.57
C ARG A 8 -2.86 -0.68 -14.07
N SER A 9 -2.99 -1.01 -15.36
CA SER A 9 -4.24 -1.52 -15.91
C SER A 9 -4.60 -2.91 -15.37
N LEU A 10 -3.61 -3.75 -15.10
CA LEU A 10 -3.81 -5.09 -14.53
C LEU A 10 -4.15 -5.00 -13.04
N ASP A 11 -3.47 -4.12 -12.30
CA ASP A 11 -3.80 -3.80 -10.91
C ASP A 11 -5.23 -3.22 -10.80
N ALA A 12 -5.62 -2.36 -11.75
CA ALA A 12 -6.97 -1.83 -11.85
C ALA A 12 -8.07 -2.89 -12.01
N LYS A 13 -7.71 -4.02 -12.62
CA LYS A 13 -8.60 -5.16 -12.85
C LYS A 13 -8.48 -6.24 -11.76
N ASP A 14 -7.71 -5.96 -10.71
CA ASP A 14 -7.45 -6.89 -9.60
C ASP A 14 -6.90 -8.24 -10.08
N LEU A 15 -5.93 -8.17 -10.99
CA LEU A 15 -5.18 -9.31 -11.51
C LEU A 15 -3.77 -9.34 -10.90
N PRO A 16 -3.61 -9.73 -9.62
CA PRO A 16 -2.41 -9.48 -8.82
C PRO A 16 -1.12 -10.07 -9.42
N ILE A 17 -1.14 -11.33 -9.89
CA ILE A 17 0.06 -11.98 -10.45
C ILE A 17 0.50 -11.29 -11.73
N ALA A 18 -0.43 -11.04 -12.65
CA ALA A 18 -0.14 -10.39 -13.91
C ALA A 18 0.34 -8.94 -13.69
N ALA A 19 -0.27 -8.23 -12.74
CA ALA A 19 0.14 -6.88 -12.34
C ALA A 19 1.54 -6.87 -11.74
N ALA A 20 1.85 -7.78 -10.81
CA ALA A 20 3.18 -7.92 -10.21
C ALA A 20 4.25 -8.16 -11.27
N TRP A 21 4.04 -9.12 -12.18
CA TRP A 21 5.00 -9.38 -13.26
C TRP A 21 5.22 -8.18 -14.18
N ALA A 22 4.16 -7.42 -14.48
CA ALA A 22 4.28 -6.21 -15.29
C ALA A 22 5.02 -5.08 -14.54
N PHE A 23 4.78 -4.91 -13.24
CA PHE A 23 5.51 -3.96 -12.40
C PHE A 23 6.99 -4.36 -12.24
N GLU A 24 7.29 -5.63 -11.99
CA GLU A 24 8.66 -6.13 -11.90
C GLU A 24 9.42 -5.94 -13.23
N ARG A 25 8.74 -6.12 -14.36
CA ARG A 25 9.32 -5.82 -15.67
C ARG A 25 9.64 -4.33 -15.78
N ALA A 26 8.72 -3.45 -15.38
CA ALA A 26 8.93 -2.01 -15.38
C ALA A 26 10.03 -1.59 -14.38
N LEU A 27 10.17 -2.28 -13.25
CA LEU A 27 11.25 -2.11 -12.28
C LEU A 27 12.61 -2.38 -12.92
N ARG A 28 12.75 -3.50 -13.64
CA ARG A 28 13.98 -3.84 -14.38
C ARG A 28 14.34 -2.82 -15.47
N LEU A 29 13.34 -2.11 -16.00
CA LEU A 29 13.52 -1.05 -16.99
C LEU A 29 13.68 0.35 -16.37
N ASN A 30 13.67 0.47 -15.03
CA ASN A 30 13.68 1.73 -14.29
C ASN A 30 12.53 2.68 -14.71
N GLU A 31 11.35 2.15 -15.01
CA GLU A 31 10.17 2.90 -15.46
C GLU A 31 9.16 3.22 -14.33
N LEU A 32 9.46 2.81 -13.10
CA LEU A 32 8.55 2.98 -11.95
C LEU A 32 8.65 4.37 -11.34
N LYS A 33 7.48 4.94 -11.04
CA LYS A 33 7.33 6.14 -10.20
C LYS A 33 7.06 5.72 -8.75
N PRO A 34 7.15 6.63 -7.76
CA PRO A 34 6.90 6.30 -6.35
C PRO A 34 5.60 5.53 -6.10
N SER A 35 4.49 5.97 -6.72
CA SER A 35 3.18 5.31 -6.61
C SER A 35 3.18 3.86 -7.10
N ASP A 36 4.06 3.50 -8.03
CA ASP A 36 4.14 2.16 -8.60
C ASP A 36 4.86 1.18 -7.66
N TYR A 37 5.88 1.66 -6.94
CA TYR A 37 6.51 0.88 -5.86
C TYR A 37 5.49 0.55 -4.77
N VAL A 38 4.68 1.55 -4.40
CA VAL A 38 3.60 1.37 -3.43
C VAL A 38 2.59 0.36 -3.95
N ALA A 39 2.10 0.51 -5.19
CA ALA A 39 1.14 -0.43 -5.78
C ALA A 39 1.68 -1.87 -5.82
N LEU A 40 2.92 -2.06 -6.24
CA LEU A 40 3.57 -3.37 -6.25
C LEU A 40 3.71 -3.95 -4.83
N ALA A 41 4.16 -3.13 -3.87
CA ALA A 41 4.26 -3.57 -2.47
C ALA A 41 2.91 -3.98 -1.89
N PHE A 42 1.83 -3.29 -2.24
CA PHE A 42 0.47 -3.68 -1.85
C PHE A 42 0.04 -5.03 -2.43
N ILE A 43 0.41 -5.32 -3.68
CA ILE A 43 0.10 -6.63 -4.29
C ILE A 43 0.75 -7.75 -3.47
N TYR A 44 2.04 -7.60 -3.13
CA TYR A 44 2.74 -8.59 -2.30
C TYR A 44 2.20 -8.63 -0.87
N PHE A 45 1.96 -7.47 -0.25
CA PHE A 45 1.39 -7.40 1.10
C PHE A 45 0.02 -8.09 1.20
N ASN A 46 -0.85 -7.88 0.21
CA ASN A 46 -2.16 -8.53 0.15
C ASN A 46 -2.03 -10.03 -0.16
N ALA A 47 -1.04 -10.45 -0.95
CA ALA A 47 -0.81 -11.87 -1.23
C ALA A 47 -0.48 -12.68 0.04
N GLY A 48 0.12 -12.05 1.06
CA GLY A 48 0.33 -12.67 2.36
C GLY A 48 -0.91 -12.73 3.27
N ASP A 49 -2.06 -12.17 2.86
CA ASP A 49 -3.34 -12.34 3.56
C ASP A 49 -4.05 -13.61 3.07
N PHE A 50 -4.39 -14.51 4.00
CA PHE A 50 -4.98 -15.81 3.66
C PHE A 50 -6.31 -15.67 2.92
N GLY A 51 -7.15 -14.71 3.31
CA GLY A 51 -8.45 -14.48 2.68
C GLY A 51 -8.30 -13.99 1.25
N TYR A 52 -7.42 -13.01 1.03
CA TYR A 52 -7.11 -12.49 -0.29
C TYR A 52 -6.47 -13.55 -1.19
N ALA A 53 -5.48 -14.30 -0.68
CA ALA A 53 -4.82 -15.36 -1.43
C ALA A 53 -5.79 -16.46 -1.87
N ALA A 54 -6.68 -16.90 -0.96
CA ALA A 54 -7.71 -17.87 -1.27
C ALA A 54 -8.71 -17.35 -2.29
N HIS A 55 -9.15 -16.09 -2.17
CA HIS A 55 -10.10 -15.46 -3.09
C HIS A 55 -9.56 -15.39 -4.53
N HIS A 56 -8.29 -15.05 -4.70
CA HIS A 56 -7.64 -14.92 -6.00
C HIS A 56 -6.99 -16.20 -6.51
N HIS A 57 -7.11 -17.32 -5.78
CA HIS A 57 -6.45 -18.59 -6.09
C HIS A 57 -4.94 -18.42 -6.33
N LEU A 58 -4.26 -17.65 -5.47
CA LEU A 58 -2.83 -17.39 -5.63
C LEU A 58 -2.03 -18.67 -5.40
N PRO A 59 -1.07 -19.00 -6.28
CA PRO A 59 -0.21 -20.16 -6.10
C PRO A 59 0.77 -19.92 -4.95
N GLN A 60 1.16 -20.99 -4.26
CA GLN A 60 2.02 -20.90 -3.09
C GLN A 60 3.38 -20.28 -3.42
N GLU A 61 3.92 -20.54 -4.63
CA GLU A 61 5.16 -19.90 -5.09
C GLU A 61 5.10 -18.37 -5.20
N PHE A 62 3.90 -17.79 -5.28
CA PHE A 62 3.70 -16.34 -5.26
C PHE A 62 3.47 -15.82 -3.83
N VAL A 63 2.79 -16.60 -3.00
CA VAL A 63 2.47 -16.25 -1.60
C VAL A 63 3.68 -16.34 -0.70
N ASP A 64 4.46 -17.42 -0.78
CA ASP A 64 5.62 -17.68 0.10
C ASP A 64 6.64 -16.52 0.15
N PRO A 65 7.10 -15.97 -0.99
CA PRO A 65 8.07 -14.89 -0.95
C PRO A 65 7.45 -13.52 -0.69
N SER A 66 6.12 -13.39 -0.69
CA SER A 66 5.43 -12.10 -0.71
C SER A 66 5.80 -11.18 0.46
N ASP A 67 6.05 -11.76 1.65
CA ASP A 67 6.45 -11.01 2.84
C ASP A 67 7.83 -10.35 2.69
N HIS A 68 8.76 -10.99 1.98
CA HIS A 68 10.05 -10.39 1.67
C HIS A 68 9.94 -9.38 0.51
N LEU A 69 9.06 -9.67 -0.46
CA LEU A 69 8.95 -8.87 -1.69
C LEU A 69 8.32 -7.49 -1.46
N TRP A 70 7.33 -7.34 -0.56
CA TRP A 70 6.80 -6.00 -0.26
C TRP A 70 7.89 -5.10 0.34
N LYS A 71 8.70 -5.64 1.24
CA LYS A 71 9.74 -4.89 1.96
C LYS A 71 10.84 -4.45 1.00
N SER A 72 11.43 -5.39 0.27
CA SER A 72 12.48 -5.09 -0.71
C SER A 72 12.01 -4.13 -1.81
N THR A 73 10.73 -4.21 -2.21
CA THR A 73 10.13 -3.25 -3.14
C THR A 73 10.13 -1.83 -2.58
N LEU A 74 9.66 -1.64 -1.34
CA LEU A 74 9.63 -0.31 -0.72
C LEU A 74 11.03 0.22 -0.40
N GLU A 75 11.96 -0.64 0.05
CA GLU A 75 13.37 -0.28 0.26
C GLU A 75 13.98 0.26 -1.04
N ARG A 76 13.80 -0.46 -2.15
CA ARG A 76 14.27 -0.01 -3.46
C ARG A 76 13.61 1.31 -3.89
N GLY A 77 12.32 1.48 -3.57
CA GLY A 77 11.61 2.73 -3.80
C GLY A 77 12.22 3.90 -3.04
N MET A 78 12.58 3.72 -1.76
CA MET A 78 13.23 4.74 -0.94
C MET A 78 14.65 5.07 -1.39
N GLU A 79 15.42 4.07 -1.87
CA GLU A 79 16.75 4.31 -2.44
C GLU A 79 16.72 5.28 -3.63
N ILE A 80 15.68 5.17 -4.47
CA ILE A 80 15.54 5.98 -5.69
C ILE A 80 14.78 7.29 -5.40
N TYR A 81 13.81 7.24 -4.48
CA TYR A 81 12.93 8.36 -4.14
C TYR A 81 12.90 8.59 -2.61
N PRO A 82 14.01 9.04 -2.01
CA PRO A 82 14.12 9.18 -0.54
C PRO A 82 13.11 10.16 0.06
N GLU A 83 12.68 11.16 -0.71
CA GLU A 83 11.72 12.18 -0.28
C GLU A 83 10.24 11.75 -0.48
N ALA A 84 9.98 10.55 -0.99
CA ALA A 84 8.61 10.08 -1.22
C ALA A 84 7.96 9.63 0.10
N SER A 85 7.31 10.57 0.78
CA SER A 85 6.67 10.34 2.10
C SER A 85 5.73 9.14 2.12
N GLU A 86 4.98 8.90 1.03
CA GLU A 86 4.07 7.76 0.92
C GLU A 86 4.79 6.41 0.99
N ILE A 87 5.98 6.26 0.37
CA ILE A 87 6.76 5.01 0.45
C ILE A 87 7.17 4.76 1.91
N ALA A 88 7.67 5.80 2.57
CA ALA A 88 8.11 5.71 3.95
C ALA A 88 6.94 5.42 4.92
N PHE A 89 5.77 6.02 4.66
CA PHE A 89 4.53 5.72 5.39
C PHE A 89 4.16 4.24 5.28
N TRP A 90 4.11 3.68 4.06
CA TRP A 90 3.71 2.28 3.87
C TRP A 90 4.74 1.29 4.39
N MET A 91 6.04 1.64 4.38
CA MET A 91 7.08 0.83 5.03
C MET A 91 6.81 0.68 6.53
N ASP A 92 6.58 1.81 7.21
CA ASP A 92 6.27 1.81 8.64
C ASP A 92 4.94 1.11 8.92
N PHE A 93 3.91 1.35 8.11
CA PHE A 93 2.60 0.71 8.26
C PHE A 93 2.67 -0.81 8.10
N PHE A 94 3.33 -1.33 7.06
CA PHE A 94 3.43 -2.78 6.86
C PHE A 94 4.25 -3.45 7.97
N ALA A 95 5.35 -2.84 8.42
CA ALA A 95 6.12 -3.35 9.55
C ALA A 95 5.28 -3.39 10.85
N SER A 96 4.51 -2.34 11.14
CA SER A 96 3.57 -2.32 12.26
C SER A 96 2.48 -3.40 12.12
N ALA A 97 1.83 -3.50 10.97
CA ALA A 97 0.68 -4.38 10.75
C ALA A 97 1.07 -5.87 10.68
N ARG A 98 2.22 -6.23 10.10
CA ARG A 98 2.65 -7.63 9.90
C ARG A 98 3.54 -8.15 11.01
N HIS A 99 4.39 -7.30 11.58
CA HIS A 99 5.42 -7.72 12.53
C HIS A 99 5.22 -7.14 13.93
N ALA A 100 4.13 -6.40 14.16
CA ALA A 100 3.87 -5.72 15.42
C ALA A 100 5.04 -4.84 15.87
N ASP A 101 5.74 -4.19 14.92
CA ASP A 101 6.89 -3.34 15.19
C ASP A 101 6.44 -2.05 15.94
N PRO A 102 6.84 -1.89 17.22
CA PRO A 102 6.44 -0.73 18.01
C PRO A 102 7.16 0.55 17.58
N ASP A 103 8.38 0.46 17.05
CA ASP A 103 9.10 1.62 16.54
C ASP A 103 8.47 2.13 15.24
N ALA A 104 8.00 1.23 14.38
CA ALA A 104 7.24 1.60 13.20
C ALA A 104 5.92 2.31 13.57
N SER A 105 5.21 1.78 14.56
CA SER A 105 3.98 2.39 15.10
C SER A 105 4.24 3.79 15.67
N ARG A 106 5.34 3.97 16.40
CA ARG A 106 5.77 5.28 16.92
C ARG A 106 6.04 6.27 15.79
N ARG A 107 6.78 5.87 14.74
CA ARG A 107 7.06 6.73 13.58
C ARG A 107 5.79 7.15 12.84
N LEU A 108 4.79 6.29 12.73
CA LEU A 108 3.49 6.66 12.15
C LEU A 108 2.75 7.72 12.97
N THR A 109 2.80 7.60 14.30
CA THR A 109 2.23 8.61 15.21
C THR A 109 3.00 9.93 15.16
N GLU A 110 4.33 9.89 15.10
CA GLU A 110 5.16 11.09 14.92
C GLU A 110 4.84 11.79 13.59
N ARG A 111 4.60 11.04 12.50
CA ARG A 111 4.17 11.61 11.21
C ARG A 111 2.81 12.30 11.32
N LEU A 112 1.86 11.70 12.05
CA LEU A 112 0.55 12.30 12.31
C LEU A 112 0.66 13.63 13.05
N GLU A 113 1.60 13.75 13.98
CA GLU A 113 1.80 14.97 14.79
C GLU A 113 2.60 16.06 14.07
N SER A 114 3.53 15.66 13.21
CA SER A 114 4.50 16.57 12.56
C SER A 114 4.10 17.03 11.16
N SER A 115 3.09 16.41 10.55
CA SER A 115 2.71 16.69 9.15
C SER A 115 1.20 16.67 8.95
N ASN A 116 0.72 17.41 7.95
CA ASN A 116 -0.67 17.32 7.49
C ASN A 116 -0.82 16.24 6.40
N ASP A 117 -0.19 15.08 6.60
CA ASP A 117 -0.21 13.97 5.66
C ASP A 117 -1.59 13.27 5.70
N PRO A 118 -2.34 13.23 4.58
CA PRO A 118 -3.65 12.58 4.54
C PRO A 118 -3.63 11.10 4.93
N LEU A 119 -2.53 10.38 4.70
CA LEU A 119 -2.37 8.99 5.13
C LEU A 119 -2.15 8.90 6.64
N ALA A 120 -1.34 9.78 7.22
CA ALA A 120 -1.15 9.79 8.66
C ALA A 120 -2.44 10.16 9.39
N GLY A 121 -3.16 11.19 8.93
CA GLY A 121 -4.43 11.63 9.49
C GLY A 121 -5.58 10.66 9.24
N GLY A 122 -5.98 10.56 7.97
CA GLY A 122 -7.19 9.86 7.56
C GLY A 122 -7.08 8.34 7.62
N PHE A 123 -5.89 7.75 7.44
CA PHE A 123 -5.70 6.31 7.52
C PHE A 123 -5.20 5.86 8.89
N TRP A 124 -3.98 6.24 9.30
CA TRP A 124 -3.42 5.79 10.59
C TRP A 124 -4.20 6.33 11.79
N GLY A 125 -4.33 7.66 11.90
CA GLY A 125 -4.96 8.32 13.03
C GLY A 125 -6.42 7.92 13.22
N PHE A 126 -7.23 7.97 12.15
CA PHE A 126 -8.64 7.60 12.25
C PHE A 126 -8.85 6.08 12.38
N ALA A 127 -8.27 5.27 11.47
CA ALA A 127 -8.63 3.85 11.38
C ALA A 127 -7.94 2.95 12.42
N PHE A 128 -6.81 3.37 12.98
CA PHE A 128 -6.00 2.56 13.92
C PHE A 128 -5.83 3.19 15.30
N LEU A 129 -5.81 4.53 15.40
CA LEU A 129 -5.79 5.22 16.70
C LEU A 129 -7.17 5.72 17.16
N GLU A 130 -8.21 5.47 16.37
CA GLU A 130 -9.62 5.80 16.68
C GLU A 130 -9.88 7.30 16.97
N ARG A 131 -9.04 8.17 16.41
CA ARG A 131 -9.14 9.62 16.57
C ARG A 131 -10.32 10.20 15.78
N GLN A 132 -11.44 10.39 16.48
CA GLN A 132 -12.69 10.87 15.88
C GLN A 132 -12.61 12.30 15.31
N ASP A 133 -11.68 13.12 15.80
CA ASP A 133 -11.41 14.44 15.26
C ASP A 133 -10.88 14.42 13.82
N LEU A 134 -10.34 13.27 13.36
CA LEU A 134 -9.80 13.07 12.02
C LEU A 134 -10.81 12.46 11.03
N ARG A 135 -12.09 12.33 11.40
CA ARG A 135 -13.12 11.73 10.54
C ARG A 135 -13.22 12.40 9.16
N ARG A 136 -13.10 13.73 9.11
CA ARG A 136 -13.14 14.48 7.85
C ARG A 136 -12.00 14.10 6.90
N ASP A 137 -10.82 13.85 7.44
CA ASP A 137 -9.65 13.45 6.66
C ASP A 137 -9.81 12.03 6.14
N ALA A 138 -10.42 11.14 6.94
CA ALA A 138 -10.78 9.79 6.53
C ALA A 138 -11.83 9.80 5.40
N ASP A 139 -12.89 10.60 5.51
CA ASP A 139 -13.90 10.77 4.45
C ASP A 139 -13.28 11.29 3.15
N ALA A 140 -12.40 12.30 3.25
CA ALA A 140 -11.69 12.85 2.08
C ALA A 140 -10.78 11.81 1.43
N LEU A 141 -9.98 11.08 2.22
CA LEU A 141 -9.11 10.03 1.74
C LEU A 141 -9.89 8.87 1.09
N LEU A 142 -11.02 8.47 1.67
CA LEU A 142 -11.92 7.48 1.08
C LEU A 142 -12.48 7.96 -0.26
N GLY A 143 -12.89 9.23 -0.34
CA GLY A 143 -13.33 9.86 -1.58
C GLY A 143 -12.29 9.79 -2.69
N GLU A 144 -11.03 10.08 -2.38
CA GLU A 144 -9.92 9.97 -3.35
C GLU A 144 -9.64 8.51 -3.75
N CYS A 145 -9.61 7.59 -2.79
CA CYS A 145 -9.36 6.17 -3.08
C CYS A 145 -10.44 5.57 -3.99
N ARG A 146 -11.69 6.03 -3.90
CA ARG A 146 -12.78 5.58 -4.77
C ARG A 146 -12.67 6.04 -6.22
N LYS A 147 -11.85 7.05 -6.54
CA LYS A 147 -11.68 7.55 -7.91
C LYS A 147 -10.80 6.65 -8.78
N ALA A 148 -9.94 5.83 -8.18
CA ALA A 148 -9.01 4.98 -8.92
C ALA A 148 -8.85 3.63 -8.22
N SER A 149 -8.98 2.54 -8.97
CA SER A 149 -8.97 1.19 -8.42
C SER A 149 -7.56 0.59 -8.36
N SER A 150 -6.59 1.15 -7.65
CA SER A 150 -5.31 0.44 -7.40
C SER A 150 -5.42 -0.51 -6.20
N SER A 151 -4.49 -1.47 -6.05
CA SER A 151 -4.43 -2.34 -4.86
C SER A 151 -4.36 -1.53 -3.57
N ARG A 152 -3.52 -0.48 -3.55
CA ARG A 152 -3.42 0.50 -2.44
C ARG A 152 -4.77 1.14 -2.14
N ASN A 153 -5.45 1.65 -3.17
CA ASN A 153 -6.73 2.34 -2.97
C ASN A 153 -7.86 1.40 -2.56
N ARG A 154 -7.92 0.17 -3.10
CA ARG A 154 -8.88 -0.86 -2.67
C ARG A 154 -8.68 -1.20 -1.20
N TYR A 155 -7.44 -1.38 -0.77
CA TYR A 155 -7.11 -1.66 0.62
C TYR A 155 -7.54 -0.52 1.56
N VAL A 156 -7.09 0.71 1.27
CA VAL A 156 -7.44 1.89 2.07
C VAL A 156 -8.95 2.10 2.12
N ALA A 157 -9.63 2.01 0.97
CA ALA A 157 -11.08 2.17 0.92
C ALA A 157 -11.82 1.08 1.69
N GLY A 158 -11.33 -0.16 1.67
CA GLY A 158 -11.88 -1.27 2.44
C GLY A 158 -11.82 -1.01 3.94
N VAL A 159 -10.63 -0.69 4.45
CA VAL A 159 -10.44 -0.36 5.88
C VAL A 159 -11.30 0.83 6.31
N LEU A 160 -11.29 1.93 5.54
CA LEU A 160 -12.03 3.13 5.91
C LEU A 160 -13.55 2.94 5.82
N THR A 161 -14.04 2.18 4.84
CA THR A 161 -15.49 1.89 4.74
C THR A 161 -15.97 1.13 5.97
N THR A 162 -15.18 0.19 6.51
CA THR A 162 -15.52 -0.52 7.75
C THR A 162 -15.48 0.38 8.98
N ARG A 163 -14.52 1.33 9.04
CA ARG A 163 -14.34 2.20 10.22
C ARG A 163 -15.26 3.42 10.25
N LEU A 164 -15.77 3.84 9.10
CA LEU A 164 -16.70 4.98 8.98
C LEU A 164 -18.18 4.57 9.08
N ALA A 165 -18.47 3.26 9.02
CA ALA A 165 -19.81 2.70 9.17
C ALA A 165 -20.29 2.77 10.63
#